data_AF-A0A6V7Y362-F1
#
_entry.id   AF-A0A6V7Y362-F1
#
_cell.length_a   1.000
_cell.length_b   1.000
_cell.length_c   1.000
_cell.angle_alpha   90.00
_cell.angle_beta   90.00
_cell.angle_gamma   90.00
#
_symmetry.space_group_name_H-M   'P 1'
#
loop_
_entity.id
_entity.type
_entity.pdbx_description
1 polymer ?
#
loop_
_entity_poly.entity_id
_entity_poly.type
_entity_poly.pdbx_seq_one_letter_code
_entity_poly.pdbx_strand_id
1 'polypeptide(L)'
;EWEDKRPKFHEELVLQYITRIKSLLSQFVKLPVNNQFMRSLSSNDENIDNNELVILRRKLRAFLETDKYYTVKDTLKLIEKDEVLADEQAILYGRLGQHKEALSIYTNKLVDFAAAERHCLIYYNENDLNNSQIFYNLFCSYVAGGDEINRKKSKENGEKQIVTVEHSPQKRPNITEALKLLRRHANKINIVKAFALIPSETPLSRIDIALKAVFETLCTRLTMVNLLMALTQIAINRTEINFKLLKQQRININESVVCFMCKKRIMESAFVRHRFDSISHFFCHRQNIERIQKKINAFNEHS
;
A
#
# COMPACT_ATOMS: atom_id res chain seq x y z
N GLU A 1 18.98 9.50 17.65
CA GLU A 1 18.31 9.91 16.40
C GLU A 1 18.69 11.36 16.13
N TRP A 2 19.00 11.71 14.88
CA TRP A 2 19.41 13.09 14.55
C TRP A 2 18.14 13.84 14.13
N GLU A 3 17.60 14.66 15.04
CA GLU A 3 16.33 15.39 14.86
C GLU A 3 16.47 16.66 14.00
N ASP A 4 17.49 16.74 13.13
CA ASP A 4 17.64 17.88 12.23
C ASP A 4 16.70 17.71 11.02
N LYS A 5 15.91 18.74 10.70
CA LYS A 5 14.96 18.75 9.57
C LYS A 5 15.51 19.46 8.32
N ARG A 6 16.79 19.88 8.34
CA ARG A 6 17.41 20.62 7.23
C ARG A 6 17.66 19.68 6.04
N PRO A 7 17.12 19.97 4.84
CA PRO A 7 17.34 19.15 3.64
C PRO A 7 18.81 18.91 3.31
N LYS A 8 19.64 19.97 3.44
CA LYS A 8 21.09 19.90 3.20
C LYS A 8 21.83 18.90 4.09
N PHE A 9 21.36 18.70 5.32
CA PHE A 9 21.96 17.75 6.26
C PHE A 9 21.70 16.31 5.80
N HIS A 10 20.46 16.01 5.41
CA HIS A 10 20.06 14.70 4.92
C HIS A 10 20.70 14.35 3.58
N GLU A 11 20.86 15.34 2.69
CA GLU A 11 21.61 15.18 1.44
C GLU A 11 23.08 14.83 1.70
N GLU A 12 23.78 15.58 2.57
CA GLU A 12 25.17 15.28 2.94
C GLU A 12 25.29 13.92 3.63
N LEU A 13 24.34 13.56 4.50
CA LEU A 13 24.34 12.26 5.17
C LEU A 13 24.25 11.10 4.18
N VAL A 14 23.37 11.21 3.17
CA VAL A 14 23.28 10.21 2.07
C VAL A 14 24.60 10.12 1.32
N LEU A 15 25.23 11.26 1.00
CA LEU A 15 26.54 11.29 0.34
C LEU A 15 27.62 10.56 1.17
N GLN A 16 27.65 10.80 2.48
CA GLN A 16 28.61 10.17 3.39
C GLN A 16 28.38 8.65 3.47
N TYR A 17 27.12 8.20 3.57
CA TYR A 17 26.80 6.76 3.55
C TYR A 17 27.25 6.11 2.25
N ILE A 18 26.92 6.70 1.10
CA ILE A 18 27.28 6.15 -0.22
C ILE A 18 28.80 6.11 -0.39
N THR A 19 29.49 7.19 -0.03
CA THR A 19 30.96 7.29 -0.15
C THR A 19 31.66 6.27 0.74
N ARG A 20 31.19 6.09 1.99
CA ARG A 20 31.71 5.07 2.90
C ARG A 20 31.48 3.66 2.38
N ILE A 21 30.28 3.36 1.87
CA ILE A 21 29.95 2.06 1.28
C ILE A 21 30.83 1.78 0.05
N LYS A 22 31.01 2.75 -0.84
CA LYS A 22 31.91 2.64 -2.01
C LYS A 22 33.36 2.39 -1.61
N SER A 23 33.85 3.11 -0.59
CA SER A 23 35.20 2.92 -0.06
C SER A 23 35.40 1.51 0.47
N LEU A 24 34.48 1.01 1.31
CA LEU A 24 34.51 -0.35 1.82
C LEU A 24 34.50 -1.38 0.67
N LEU A 25 33.59 -1.24 -0.29
CA LEU A 25 33.53 -2.11 -1.47
C LEU A 25 34.85 -2.12 -2.27
N SER A 26 35.47 -0.95 -2.46
CA SER A 26 36.75 -0.84 -3.18
C SER A 26 37.92 -1.51 -2.45
N GLN A 27 37.87 -1.58 -1.11
CA GLN A 27 38.86 -2.29 -0.30
C GLN A 27 38.68 -3.81 -0.43
N PHE A 28 37.43 -4.29 -0.51
CA PHE A 28 37.14 -5.71 -0.67
C PHE A 28 37.51 -6.25 -2.05
N VAL A 29 37.35 -5.47 -3.13
CA VAL A 29 37.70 -5.89 -4.51
C VAL A 29 39.21 -6.05 -4.70
N LYS A 30 40.05 -5.40 -3.87
CA LYS A 30 41.51 -5.49 -3.95
C LYS A 30 42.13 -6.68 -3.21
N LEU A 31 41.34 -7.45 -2.47
CA LEU A 31 41.84 -8.62 -1.75
C LEU A 31 41.91 -9.84 -2.70
N PRO A 32 43.04 -10.57 -2.76
CA PRO A 32 43.13 -11.79 -3.54
C PRO A 32 42.10 -12.80 -3.03
N VAL A 33 41.44 -13.48 -3.96
CA VAL A 33 40.32 -14.41 -3.74
C VAL A 33 40.77 -15.57 -2.83
N ASN A 34 40.77 -15.34 -1.51
CA ASN A 34 40.75 -16.41 -0.54
C ASN A 34 39.29 -16.58 -0.10
N ASN A 35 38.80 -17.81 -0.26
CA ASN A 35 37.40 -18.24 -0.23
C ASN A 35 36.66 -18.07 1.12
N GLN A 36 37.00 -17.06 1.91
CA GLN A 36 36.38 -16.80 3.20
C GLN A 36 35.00 -16.11 3.07
N PHE A 37 34.77 -15.34 1.99
CA PHE A 37 33.52 -14.59 1.78
C PHE A 37 32.39 -15.42 1.13
N MET A 38 32.72 -16.38 0.25
CA MET A 38 31.72 -17.29 -0.33
C MET A 38 31.23 -18.34 0.68
N ARG A 39 32.01 -18.66 1.72
CA ARG A 39 31.57 -19.56 2.80
C ARG A 39 30.65 -18.88 3.83
N SER A 40 30.79 -17.57 4.05
CA SER A 40 29.97 -16.82 5.01
C SER A 40 28.58 -16.43 4.49
N LEU A 41 28.31 -16.57 3.19
CA LEU A 41 26.97 -16.40 2.61
C LEU A 41 26.12 -17.70 2.65
N SER A 42 26.74 -18.86 2.88
CA SER A 42 26.07 -20.19 2.89
C SER A 42 25.99 -20.85 4.27
N SER A 43 26.53 -20.21 5.32
CA SER A 43 26.57 -20.77 6.67
C SER A 43 25.74 -19.88 7.59
N ASN A 44 24.84 -20.48 8.37
CA ASN A 44 24.07 -19.83 9.44
C ASN A 44 25.00 -19.38 10.59
N ASP A 45 25.93 -18.47 10.32
CA ASP A 45 26.87 -17.95 11.31
C ASP A 45 26.39 -16.60 11.84
N GLU A 46 26.31 -16.49 13.16
CA GLU A 46 25.96 -15.31 13.97
C GLU A 46 26.88 -14.08 13.71
N ASN A 47 27.86 -14.18 12.80
CA ASN A 47 28.78 -13.12 12.43
C ASN A 47 28.36 -12.28 11.21
N ILE A 48 27.28 -12.64 10.51
CA ILE A 48 26.75 -11.84 9.38
C ILE A 48 26.31 -10.44 9.87
N ASP A 49 25.86 -10.33 11.12
CA ASP A 49 25.40 -9.08 11.72
C ASP A 49 26.53 -8.13 12.16
N ASN A 50 27.79 -8.58 12.18
CA ASN A 50 28.96 -7.74 12.54
C ASN A 50 29.68 -7.12 11.33
N ASN A 51 29.24 -7.40 10.10
CA ASN A 51 29.85 -6.79 8.92
C ASN A 51 29.42 -5.32 8.78
N GLU A 52 30.36 -4.39 8.98
CA GLU A 52 30.14 -2.93 8.86
C GLU A 52 29.41 -2.57 7.55
N LEU A 53 29.75 -3.25 6.44
CA LEU A 53 29.11 -3.02 5.15
C LEU A 53 27.62 -3.39 5.15
N VAL A 54 27.25 -4.53 5.75
CA VAL A 54 25.85 -5.00 5.82
C VAL A 54 25.03 -4.05 6.70
N ILE A 55 25.58 -3.62 7.84
CA ILE A 55 24.94 -2.67 8.74
C ILE A 55 24.74 -1.32 8.05
N LEU A 56 25.76 -0.80 7.37
CA LEU A 56 25.68 0.49 6.67
C LEU A 56 24.68 0.46 5.52
N ARG A 57 24.65 -0.61 4.71
CA ARG A 57 23.63 -0.74 3.65
C ARG A 57 22.22 -0.86 4.24
N ARG A 58 22.04 -1.60 5.34
CA ARG A 58 20.74 -1.69 6.03
C ARG A 58 20.29 -0.33 6.56
N LYS A 59 21.19 0.44 7.19
CA LYS A 59 20.92 1.80 7.66
C LYS A 59 20.60 2.75 6.50
N LEU A 60 21.35 2.68 5.40
CA LEU A 60 21.08 3.47 4.21
C LEU A 60 19.71 3.16 3.62
N ARG A 61 19.34 1.88 3.47
CA ARG A 61 17.98 1.51 2.99
C ARG A 61 16.88 2.04 3.90
N ALA A 62 17.01 1.81 5.20
CA ALA A 62 16.03 2.32 6.17
C ALA A 62 15.92 3.84 6.10
N PHE A 63 17.05 4.54 5.95
CA PHE A 63 17.07 5.99 5.75
C PHE A 63 16.36 6.39 4.45
N LEU A 64 16.67 5.73 3.34
CA LEU A 64 16.06 5.99 2.03
C LEU A 64 14.56 5.70 2.01
N GLU A 65 14.05 4.80 2.85
CA GLU A 65 12.61 4.52 2.97
C GLU A 65 11.90 5.53 3.90
N THR A 66 12.53 5.92 5.00
CA THR A 66 11.87 6.69 6.08
C THR A 66 11.99 8.20 5.93
N ASP A 67 13.15 8.69 5.47
CA ASP A 67 13.43 10.12 5.47
C ASP A 67 12.71 10.86 4.34
N LYS A 68 12.15 12.04 4.61
CA LYS A 68 11.39 12.85 3.64
C LYS A 68 12.16 14.07 3.15
N TYR A 69 13.32 14.38 3.73
CA TYR A 69 13.97 15.69 3.54
C TYR A 69 15.08 15.69 2.49
N TYR A 70 15.45 14.55 1.89
CA TYR A 70 16.44 14.48 0.81
C TYR A 70 15.81 14.54 -0.60
N THR A 71 16.58 15.05 -1.56
CA THR A 71 16.16 15.13 -2.97
C THR A 71 16.41 13.81 -3.72
N VAL A 72 15.34 13.03 -3.93
CA VAL A 72 15.39 11.67 -4.55
C VAL A 72 16.02 11.67 -5.95
N LYS A 73 15.81 12.73 -6.75
CA LYS A 73 16.34 12.81 -8.11
C LYS A 73 17.86 12.95 -8.13
N ASP A 74 18.43 13.71 -7.20
CA ASP A 74 19.87 13.99 -7.19
C ASP A 74 20.64 12.84 -6.55
N THR A 75 20.06 12.18 -5.54
CA THR A 75 20.62 10.93 -5.01
C THR A 75 20.57 9.81 -6.04
N LEU A 76 19.53 9.73 -6.87
CA LEU A 76 19.47 8.74 -7.94
C LEU A 76 20.57 8.94 -8.99
N LYS A 77 20.81 10.18 -9.44
CA LYS A 77 21.90 10.50 -10.41
C LYS A 77 23.28 10.07 -9.91
N LEU A 78 23.50 10.12 -8.60
CA LEU A 78 24.77 9.72 -7.99
C LEU A 78 24.99 8.21 -8.01
N ILE A 79 23.91 7.44 -7.86
CA ILE A 79 23.94 5.98 -7.70
C ILE A 79 23.67 5.27 -9.04
N GLU A 80 23.06 5.92 -10.03
CA GLU A 80 22.57 5.31 -11.29
C GLU A 80 23.60 4.43 -12.01
N LYS A 81 24.88 4.80 -11.94
CA LYS A 81 26.00 4.08 -12.59
C LYS A 81 26.54 2.90 -11.77
N ASP A 82 26.21 2.80 -10.48
CA ASP A 82 26.75 1.78 -9.58
C ASP A 82 25.86 0.52 -9.58
N GLU A 83 26.33 -0.56 -10.19
CA GLU A 83 25.59 -1.83 -10.21
C GLU A 83 25.44 -2.46 -8.82
N VAL A 84 26.39 -2.20 -7.91
CA VAL A 84 26.39 -2.78 -6.55
C VAL A 84 25.24 -2.25 -5.69
N LEU A 85 24.78 -1.03 -5.95
CA LEU A 85 23.72 -0.33 -5.19
C LEU A 85 22.33 -0.47 -5.84
N ALA A 86 22.11 -1.54 -6.60
CA ALA A 86 20.86 -1.76 -7.33
C ALA A 86 19.61 -1.80 -6.42
N ASP A 87 19.70 -2.33 -5.19
CA ASP A 87 18.56 -2.34 -4.26
C ASP A 87 18.18 -0.92 -3.82
N GLU A 88 19.18 -0.11 -3.45
CA GLU A 88 19.01 1.30 -3.11
C GLU A 88 18.48 2.11 -4.30
N GLN A 89 18.92 1.82 -5.54
CA GLN A 89 18.34 2.40 -6.75
C GLN A 89 16.85 2.07 -6.89
N ALA A 90 16.46 0.82 -6.66
CA ALA A 90 15.08 0.38 -6.80
C ALA A 90 14.15 1.07 -5.79
N ILE A 91 14.61 1.27 -4.54
CA ILE A 91 13.89 2.06 -3.53
C ILE A 91 13.67 3.50 -4.00
N LEU A 92 14.71 4.15 -4.56
CA LEU A 92 14.61 5.51 -5.08
C LEU A 92 13.63 5.61 -6.26
N TYR A 93 13.67 4.68 -7.20
CA TYR A 93 12.71 4.60 -8.31
C TYR A 93 11.26 4.41 -7.80
N GLY A 94 11.06 3.58 -6.77
CA GLY A 94 9.77 3.43 -6.10
C GLY A 94 9.24 4.74 -5.54
N ARG A 95 10.11 5.53 -4.89
CA ARG A 95 9.75 6.85 -4.34
C ARG A 95 9.48 7.91 -5.41
N LEU A 96 10.08 7.81 -6.59
CA LEU A 96 9.79 8.66 -7.74
C LEU A 96 8.47 8.30 -8.44
N GLY A 97 7.80 7.21 -8.03
CA GLY A 97 6.62 6.67 -8.73
C GLY A 97 6.96 5.88 -10.00
N GLN A 98 8.25 5.68 -10.27
CA GLN A 98 8.80 4.93 -11.40
C GLN A 98 8.86 3.44 -11.04
N HIS A 99 7.69 2.84 -10.86
CA HIS A 99 7.58 1.46 -10.36
C HIS A 99 8.05 0.42 -11.39
N LYS A 100 7.94 0.71 -12.70
CA LYS A 100 8.37 -0.26 -13.74
C LYS A 100 9.88 -0.44 -13.71
N GLU A 101 10.61 0.65 -13.53
CA GLU A 101 12.06 0.70 -13.39
C GLU A 101 12.50 0.00 -12.11
N ALA A 102 11.87 0.32 -10.98
CA ALA A 102 12.14 -0.35 -9.70
C ALA A 102 11.94 -1.87 -9.78
N LEU A 103 10.81 -2.32 -10.32
CA LEU A 103 10.53 -3.74 -10.50
C LEU A 103 11.51 -4.38 -11.48
N SER A 104 11.88 -3.71 -12.56
CA SER A 104 12.89 -4.22 -13.51
C SER A 104 14.24 -4.46 -12.83
N ILE A 105 14.62 -3.65 -11.84
CA ILE A 105 15.85 -3.85 -11.07
C ILE A 105 15.72 -5.08 -10.18
N TYR A 106 14.61 -5.20 -9.43
CA TYR A 106 14.38 -6.36 -8.57
C TYR A 106 14.30 -7.68 -9.35
N THR A 107 13.59 -7.70 -10.47
CA THR A 107 13.41 -8.93 -11.26
C THR A 107 14.61 -9.25 -12.12
N ASN A 108 15.25 -8.25 -12.73
CA ASN A 108 16.24 -8.48 -13.78
C ASN A 108 17.70 -8.33 -13.32
N LYS A 109 17.98 -7.43 -12.36
CA LYS A 109 19.35 -7.21 -11.85
C LYS A 109 19.60 -8.04 -10.60
N LEU A 110 18.70 -7.96 -9.63
CA LEU A 110 18.86 -8.61 -8.32
C LEU A 110 18.31 -10.05 -8.31
N VAL A 111 17.35 -10.36 -9.18
CA VAL A 111 16.62 -11.64 -9.19
C VAL A 111 16.02 -11.96 -7.80
N ASP A 112 15.63 -10.93 -7.05
CA ASP A 112 15.00 -11.04 -5.74
C ASP A 112 13.48 -10.83 -5.88
N PHE A 113 12.77 -11.94 -6.09
CA PHE A 113 11.32 -11.96 -6.23
C PHE A 113 10.60 -11.55 -4.94
N ALA A 114 11.20 -11.81 -3.78
CA ALA A 114 10.61 -11.46 -2.49
C ALA A 114 10.71 -9.95 -2.23
N ALA A 115 11.82 -9.32 -2.60
CA ALA A 115 11.95 -7.85 -2.57
C ALA A 115 10.98 -7.17 -3.56
N ALA A 116 10.81 -7.71 -4.77
CA ALA A 116 9.84 -7.20 -5.73
C ALA A 116 8.40 -7.22 -5.19
N GLU A 117 8.00 -8.33 -4.53
CA GLU A 117 6.69 -8.49 -3.91
C GLU A 117 6.50 -7.51 -2.74
N ARG A 118 7.53 -7.33 -1.88
CA ARG A 118 7.51 -6.33 -0.80
C ARG A 118 7.34 -4.91 -1.32
N HIS A 119 8.05 -4.54 -2.39
CA HIS A 119 7.89 -3.25 -3.04
C HIS A 119 6.45 -3.05 -3.54
N CYS A 120 5.84 -4.07 -4.16
CA CYS A 120 4.44 -4.00 -4.57
C CYS A 120 3.49 -3.78 -3.37
N LEU A 121 3.74 -4.45 -2.25
CA LEU A 121 2.93 -4.31 -1.04
C LEU A 121 2.99 -2.91 -0.43
N ILE A 122 4.16 -2.27 -0.46
CA ILE A 122 4.35 -0.92 0.11
C ILE A 122 3.62 0.13 -0.71
N TYR A 123 3.71 0.06 -2.04
CA TYR A 123 3.20 1.12 -2.93
C TYR A 123 1.81 0.83 -3.51
N TYR A 124 1.23 -0.35 -3.32
CA TYR A 124 -0.08 -0.67 -3.87
C TYR A 124 -1.20 0.16 -3.24
N ASN A 125 -1.97 0.83 -4.10
CA ASN A 125 -3.17 1.57 -3.71
C ASN A 125 -4.24 1.37 -4.78
N GLU A 126 -5.42 0.88 -4.37
CA GLU A 126 -6.55 0.62 -5.26
C GLU A 126 -7.15 1.91 -5.84
N ASN A 127 -7.04 3.03 -5.12
CA ASN A 127 -7.62 4.32 -5.52
C ASN A 127 -6.73 5.15 -6.45
N ASP A 128 -5.51 4.69 -6.74
CA ASP A 128 -4.54 5.42 -7.55
C ASP A 128 -4.30 4.67 -8.89
N LEU A 129 -4.44 5.40 -9.99
CA LEU A 129 -4.30 4.88 -11.36
C LEU A 129 -2.94 4.23 -11.62
N ASN A 130 -1.84 4.81 -11.11
CA ASN A 130 -0.50 4.25 -11.34
C ASN A 130 -0.22 3.11 -10.36
N ASN A 131 -0.59 3.32 -9.09
CA ASN A 131 -0.26 2.40 -8.00
C ASN A 131 -1.14 1.14 -7.95
N SER A 132 -2.36 1.20 -8.50
CA SER A 132 -3.23 0.04 -8.67
C SER A 132 -2.67 -1.00 -9.65
N GLN A 133 -1.85 -0.57 -10.60
CA GLN A 133 -1.29 -1.44 -11.64
C GLN A 133 0.07 -2.05 -11.26
N ILE A 134 0.61 -1.79 -10.06
CA ILE A 134 1.96 -2.24 -9.68
C ILE A 134 2.08 -3.78 -9.71
N PHE A 135 1.11 -4.51 -9.13
CA PHE A 135 1.11 -5.98 -9.19
C PHE A 135 0.97 -6.51 -10.62
N TYR A 136 0.20 -5.82 -11.47
CA TYR A 136 0.11 -6.16 -12.89
C TYR A 136 1.44 -5.91 -13.62
N ASN A 137 2.14 -4.81 -13.33
CA ASN A 137 3.46 -4.51 -13.89
C ASN A 137 4.50 -5.55 -13.47
N LEU A 138 4.45 -6.02 -12.21
CA LEU A 138 5.32 -7.11 -11.74
C LEU A 138 5.01 -8.42 -12.46
N PHE A 139 3.73 -8.75 -12.62
CA PHE A 139 3.31 -9.92 -13.40
C PHE A 139 3.84 -9.84 -14.84
N CYS A 140 3.70 -8.70 -15.51
CA CYS A 140 4.24 -8.48 -16.85
C CYS A 140 5.76 -8.66 -16.89
N SER A 141 6.47 -8.18 -15.86
CA SER A 141 7.93 -8.32 -15.77
C SER A 141 8.37 -9.78 -15.70
N TYR A 142 7.61 -10.64 -15.01
CA TYR A 142 7.87 -12.08 -14.94
C TYR A 142 7.55 -12.83 -16.23
N VAL A 143 6.46 -12.47 -16.91
CA VAL A 143 6.02 -13.15 -18.13
C VAL A 143 6.83 -12.73 -19.35
N ALA A 144 7.15 -11.45 -19.50
CA ALA A 144 7.82 -10.90 -20.68
C ALA A 144 9.37 -11.04 -20.65
N GLY A 145 9.96 -11.56 -19.56
CA GLY A 145 11.40 -11.82 -19.51
C GLY A 145 12.31 -10.59 -19.67
N GLY A 146 11.82 -9.38 -19.38
CA GLY A 146 12.60 -8.14 -19.47
C GLY A 146 12.79 -7.55 -20.88
N ASP A 147 12.17 -8.13 -21.92
CA ASP A 147 12.42 -7.76 -23.32
C ASP A 147 11.73 -6.48 -23.81
N GLU A 148 10.75 -5.93 -23.07
CA GLU A 148 10.06 -4.70 -23.52
C GLU A 148 10.94 -3.45 -23.48
N ILE A 149 11.90 -3.36 -22.54
CA ILE A 149 12.76 -2.17 -22.39
C ILE A 149 13.77 -2.10 -23.55
N ASN A 150 14.25 -3.24 -24.04
CA ASN A 150 15.21 -3.31 -25.15
C ASN A 150 14.54 -3.24 -26.53
N ARG A 151 13.29 -3.73 -26.70
CA ARG A 151 12.56 -3.64 -27.98
C ARG A 151 12.12 -2.22 -28.35
N LYS A 152 11.92 -1.32 -27.39
CA LYS A 152 11.56 0.09 -27.69
C LYS A 152 12.77 0.93 -28.11
N LYS A 153 13.96 0.70 -27.52
CA LYS A 153 15.20 1.40 -27.93
C LYS A 153 15.71 0.98 -29.32
N SER A 154 15.43 -0.24 -29.75
CA SER A 154 15.88 -0.77 -31.05
C SER A 154 14.95 -0.44 -32.23
N LYS A 155 13.78 0.15 -32.00
CA LYS A 155 12.86 0.59 -33.07
C LYS A 155 13.07 2.04 -33.54
N GLU A 156 13.79 2.87 -32.78
CA GLU A 156 14.08 4.26 -33.16
C GLU A 156 15.41 4.43 -33.90
N ASN A 157 16.37 3.50 -33.74
CA ASN A 157 17.62 3.52 -34.49
C ASN A 157 17.62 2.39 -35.52
N GLY A 158 17.19 2.71 -36.74
CA GLY A 158 17.18 1.81 -37.89
C GLY A 158 18.58 1.52 -38.43
N GLU A 159 19.44 0.88 -37.65
CA GLU A 159 20.73 0.39 -38.13
C GLU A 159 20.86 -1.12 -37.89
N LYS A 160 20.92 -1.86 -39.00
CA LYS A 160 21.28 -3.27 -39.05
C LYS A 160 22.72 -3.41 -38.58
N GLN A 161 22.94 -3.78 -37.32
CA GLN A 161 24.26 -4.18 -36.85
C GLN A 161 24.31 -5.68 -36.55
N ILE A 162 25.24 -6.31 -37.25
CA ILE A 162 25.60 -7.73 -37.25
C ILE A 162 25.98 -8.14 -35.82
N VAL A 163 25.37 -9.22 -35.32
CA VAL A 163 25.56 -9.74 -33.96
C VAL A 163 26.94 -10.39 -33.85
N THR A 164 27.90 -9.69 -33.24
CA THR A 164 29.04 -10.33 -32.57
C THR A 164 28.59 -10.82 -31.19
N VAL A 165 28.81 -12.11 -30.98
CA VAL A 165 28.43 -12.87 -29.79
C VAL A 165 29.31 -12.44 -28.60
N GLU A 166 28.76 -11.61 -27.72
CA GLU A 166 29.29 -11.43 -26.36
C GLU A 166 28.22 -11.84 -25.33
N HIS A 167 28.64 -12.65 -24.37
CA HIS A 167 27.80 -13.44 -23.48
C HIS A 167 27.05 -12.57 -22.45
N SER A 168 25.86 -12.07 -22.81
CA SER A 168 24.86 -11.63 -21.83
C SER A 168 23.94 -12.81 -21.48
N PRO A 169 23.69 -13.16 -20.20
CA PRO A 169 22.85 -14.30 -19.86
C PRO A 169 21.43 -14.06 -20.40
N GLN A 170 21.04 -14.89 -21.38
CA GLN A 170 19.72 -14.85 -22.01
C GLN A 170 18.63 -14.97 -20.93
N LYS A 171 17.93 -13.87 -20.68
CA LYS A 171 16.89 -13.74 -19.66
C LYS A 171 15.71 -14.63 -20.01
N ARG A 172 15.37 -15.57 -19.12
CA ARG A 172 14.25 -16.49 -19.34
C ARG A 172 12.99 -15.97 -18.67
N PRO A 173 11.83 -16.02 -19.35
CA PRO A 173 10.55 -15.71 -18.72
C PRO A 173 10.30 -16.66 -17.54
N ASN A 174 9.91 -16.11 -16.39
CA ASN A 174 9.67 -16.88 -15.17
C ASN A 174 8.17 -17.01 -14.90
N ILE A 175 7.54 -17.89 -15.68
CA ILE A 175 6.10 -18.18 -15.58
C ILE A 175 5.74 -18.74 -14.20
N THR A 176 6.65 -19.47 -13.54
CA THR A 176 6.40 -20.03 -12.20
C THR A 176 6.17 -18.93 -11.17
N GLU A 177 7.00 -17.88 -11.14
CA GLU A 177 6.83 -16.77 -10.21
C GLU A 177 5.61 -15.91 -10.57
N ALA A 178 5.31 -15.73 -11.86
CA ALA A 178 4.08 -15.08 -12.32
C ALA A 178 2.81 -15.78 -11.79
N LEU A 179 2.77 -17.11 -11.85
CA LEU A 179 1.65 -17.91 -11.35
C LEU A 179 1.58 -17.91 -9.81
N LYS A 180 2.71 -17.92 -9.10
CA LYS A 180 2.73 -17.75 -7.64
C LYS A 180 2.19 -16.38 -7.23
N LEU A 181 2.53 -15.33 -7.97
CA LEU A 181 2.03 -13.98 -7.74
C LEU A 181 0.51 -13.91 -7.93
N LEU A 182 -0.02 -14.49 -9.02
CA LEU A 182 -1.47 -14.60 -9.24
C LEU A 182 -2.16 -15.35 -8.10
N ARG A 183 -1.59 -16.46 -7.64
CA ARG A 183 -2.17 -17.24 -6.54
C ARG A 183 -2.28 -16.45 -5.24
N ARG A 184 -1.30 -15.58 -4.93
CA ARG A 184 -1.26 -14.81 -3.67
C ARG A 184 -2.03 -13.50 -3.72
N HIS A 185 -2.02 -12.82 -4.87
CA HIS A 185 -2.54 -11.45 -5.02
C HIS A 185 -3.58 -11.33 -6.15
N ALA A 186 -4.36 -12.38 -6.40
CA ALA A 186 -5.42 -12.39 -7.42
C ALA A 186 -6.39 -11.20 -7.30
N ASN A 187 -6.68 -10.78 -6.07
CA ASN A 187 -7.55 -9.63 -5.77
C ASN A 187 -6.94 -8.27 -6.14
N LYS A 188 -5.63 -8.18 -6.39
CA LYS A 188 -4.90 -6.94 -6.69
C LYS A 188 -4.41 -6.87 -8.15
N ILE A 189 -4.71 -7.88 -8.96
CA ILE A 189 -4.27 -7.98 -10.35
C ILE A 189 -5.49 -7.96 -11.27
N ASN A 190 -5.39 -7.28 -12.41
CA ASN A 190 -6.37 -7.44 -13.47
C ASN A 190 -6.22 -8.83 -14.10
N ILE A 191 -7.04 -9.77 -13.63
CA ILE A 191 -7.00 -11.19 -14.02
C ILE A 191 -7.17 -11.38 -15.53
N VAL A 192 -8.08 -10.63 -16.17
CA VAL A 192 -8.36 -10.75 -17.61
C VAL A 192 -7.12 -10.37 -18.42
N LYS A 193 -6.49 -9.24 -18.08
CA LYS A 193 -5.25 -8.80 -18.73
C LYS A 193 -4.08 -9.72 -18.43
N ALA A 194 -4.02 -10.30 -17.22
CA ALA A 194 -2.96 -11.22 -16.83
C ALA A 194 -3.01 -12.53 -17.63
N PHE A 195 -4.19 -13.15 -17.74
CA PHE A 195 -4.35 -14.39 -18.53
C PHE A 195 -4.07 -14.18 -20.02
N ALA A 196 -4.41 -13.01 -20.58
CA ALA A 196 -4.11 -12.68 -21.97
C ALA A 196 -2.61 -12.63 -22.29
N LEU A 197 -1.75 -12.42 -21.28
CA LEU A 197 -0.30 -12.36 -21.44
C LEU A 197 0.37 -13.73 -21.29
N ILE A 198 -0.30 -14.72 -20.70
CA ILE A 198 0.28 -16.04 -20.50
C ILE A 198 0.44 -16.73 -21.86
N PRO A 199 1.64 -17.24 -22.21
CA PRO A 199 1.85 -17.94 -23.49
C PRO A 199 0.90 -19.13 -23.65
N SER A 200 0.35 -19.30 -24.85
CA SER A 200 -0.61 -20.37 -25.16
C SER A 200 0.00 -21.77 -25.07
N GLU A 201 1.32 -21.87 -25.09
CA GLU A 201 2.10 -23.10 -24.93
C GLU A 201 2.17 -23.58 -23.47
N THR A 202 1.69 -22.79 -22.51
CA THR A 202 1.68 -23.19 -21.10
C THR A 202 0.60 -24.25 -20.84
N PRO A 203 0.97 -25.43 -20.31
CA PRO A 203 0.00 -26.50 -20.10
C PRO A 203 -0.98 -26.10 -18.99
N LEU A 204 -2.26 -26.45 -19.18
CA LEU A 204 -3.31 -26.12 -18.22
C LEU A 204 -3.02 -26.68 -16.81
N SER A 205 -2.35 -27.83 -16.72
CA SER A 205 -1.91 -28.44 -15.45
C SER A 205 -0.92 -27.59 -14.65
N ARG A 206 -0.25 -26.62 -15.28
CA ARG A 206 0.65 -25.68 -14.58
C ARG A 206 -0.11 -24.46 -14.05
N ILE A 207 -1.25 -24.13 -14.66
CA ILE A 207 -2.07 -22.96 -14.36
C ILE A 207 -3.20 -23.32 -13.38
N ASP A 208 -3.60 -24.60 -13.30
CA ASP A 208 -4.78 -25.05 -12.56
C ASP A 208 -4.79 -24.58 -11.09
N ILE A 209 -3.67 -24.67 -10.38
CA ILE A 209 -3.54 -24.22 -8.98
C ILE A 209 -3.76 -22.72 -8.88
N ALA A 210 -3.20 -21.94 -9.81
CA ALA A 210 -3.39 -20.50 -9.85
C ALA A 210 -4.82 -20.12 -10.22
N LEU A 211 -5.43 -20.82 -11.20
CA LEU A 211 -6.82 -20.65 -11.61
C LEU A 211 -7.78 -20.92 -10.44
N LYS A 212 -7.61 -22.04 -9.74
CA LYS A 212 -8.43 -22.39 -8.55
C LYS A 212 -8.37 -21.27 -7.51
N ALA A 213 -7.17 -20.82 -7.14
CA ALA A 213 -7.01 -19.73 -6.17
C ALA A 213 -7.62 -18.41 -6.65
N VAL A 214 -7.50 -18.09 -7.94
CA VAL A 214 -8.14 -16.91 -8.54
C VAL A 214 -9.66 -17.00 -8.46
N PHE A 215 -10.25 -18.15 -8.82
CA PHE A 215 -11.69 -18.36 -8.71
C PHE A 215 -12.18 -18.29 -7.26
N GLU A 216 -11.49 -18.94 -6.33
CA GLU A 216 -11.80 -18.87 -4.89
C GLU A 216 -11.78 -17.42 -4.39
N THR A 217 -10.76 -16.65 -4.77
CA THR A 217 -10.65 -15.22 -4.41
C THR A 217 -11.80 -14.40 -4.98
N LEU A 218 -12.15 -14.61 -6.25
CA LEU A 218 -13.26 -13.90 -6.90
C LEU A 218 -14.62 -14.26 -6.27
N CYS A 219 -14.88 -15.54 -6.06
CA CYS A 219 -16.11 -16.03 -5.42
C CYS A 219 -16.25 -15.51 -3.99
N THR A 220 -15.16 -15.52 -3.22
CA THR A 220 -15.14 -14.97 -1.86
C THR A 220 -15.46 -13.48 -1.86
N ARG A 221 -14.84 -12.71 -2.76
CA ARG A 221 -15.10 -11.27 -2.90
C ARG A 221 -16.56 -10.98 -3.26
N LEU A 222 -17.10 -11.70 -4.25
CA LEU A 222 -18.52 -11.56 -4.64
C LEU A 222 -19.45 -11.88 -3.47
N THR A 223 -19.16 -12.95 -2.72
CA THR A 223 -19.94 -13.35 -1.56
C THR A 223 -19.89 -12.28 -0.47
N MET A 224 -18.72 -11.71 -0.18
CA MET A 224 -18.58 -10.62 0.80
C MET A 224 -19.35 -9.37 0.40
N VAL A 225 -19.29 -8.97 -0.87
CA VAL A 225 -20.05 -7.82 -1.38
C VAL A 225 -21.55 -8.06 -1.25
N ASN A 226 -22.03 -9.25 -1.64
CA ASN A 226 -23.44 -9.61 -1.52
C ASN A 226 -23.91 -9.62 -0.05
N LEU A 227 -23.08 -10.14 0.87
CA LEU A 227 -23.36 -10.12 2.29
C LEU A 227 -23.44 -8.69 2.83
N LEU A 228 -22.48 -7.83 2.45
CA LEU A 228 -22.48 -6.43 2.87
C LEU A 228 -23.72 -5.69 2.34
N MET A 229 -24.09 -5.90 1.07
CA MET A 229 -25.31 -5.35 0.48
C MET A 229 -26.57 -5.85 1.22
N ALA A 230 -26.66 -7.14 1.54
CA ALA A 230 -27.79 -7.69 2.27
C ALA A 230 -27.89 -7.10 3.70
N LEU A 231 -26.77 -7.00 4.42
CA LEU A 231 -26.73 -6.44 5.78
C LEU A 231 -27.08 -4.95 5.80
N THR A 232 -26.54 -4.18 4.85
CA THR A 232 -26.85 -2.75 4.71
C THR A 232 -28.32 -2.54 4.35
N GLN A 233 -28.88 -3.35 3.44
CA GLN A 233 -30.30 -3.30 3.12
C GLN A 233 -31.18 -3.62 4.33
N ILE A 234 -30.83 -4.62 5.15
CA ILE A 234 -31.55 -4.91 6.39
C ILE A 234 -31.49 -3.73 7.36
N ALA A 235 -30.31 -3.11 7.51
CA ALA A 235 -30.15 -1.95 8.39
C ALA A 235 -31.02 -0.77 7.93
N ILE A 236 -31.02 -0.46 6.62
CA ILE A 236 -31.87 0.58 6.02
C ILE A 236 -33.34 0.25 6.23
N ASN A 237 -33.77 -0.98 5.94
CA ASN A 237 -35.16 -1.37 6.11
C ASN A 237 -35.62 -1.24 7.58
N ARG A 238 -34.77 -1.60 8.55
CA ARG A 238 -35.06 -1.45 9.98
C ARG A 238 -35.22 0.01 10.37
N THR A 239 -34.35 0.90 9.90
CA THR A 239 -34.46 2.33 10.21
C THR A 239 -35.70 2.94 9.56
N GLU A 240 -36.05 2.55 8.34
CA GLU A 240 -37.28 2.98 7.67
C GLU A 240 -38.54 2.51 8.40
N ILE A 241 -38.59 1.23 8.83
CA ILE A 241 -39.71 0.70 9.61
C ILE A 241 -39.85 1.48 10.92
N ASN A 242 -38.76 1.65 11.67
CA ASN A 242 -38.77 2.41 12.92
C ASN A 242 -39.22 3.86 12.70
N PHE A 243 -38.77 4.50 11.62
CA PHE A 243 -39.20 5.84 11.27
C PHE A 243 -40.71 5.90 10.95
N LYS A 244 -41.23 4.95 10.18
CA LYS A 244 -42.67 4.83 9.89
C LYS A 244 -43.48 4.63 11.16
N LEU A 245 -43.03 3.75 12.06
CA LEU A 245 -43.67 3.51 13.36
C LEU A 245 -43.70 4.78 14.22
N LEU A 246 -42.57 5.48 14.36
CA LEU A 246 -42.50 6.74 15.10
C LEU A 246 -43.40 7.83 14.49
N LYS A 247 -43.49 7.91 13.16
CA LYS A 247 -44.35 8.87 12.45
C LYS A 247 -45.84 8.56 12.59
N GLN A 248 -46.19 7.27 12.73
CA GLN A 248 -47.58 6.83 12.93
C GLN A 248 -48.06 7.05 14.36
N GLN A 249 -47.18 7.17 15.34
CA GLN A 249 -47.58 7.47 16.71
C GLN A 249 -48.40 8.77 16.76
N ARG A 250 -49.51 8.71 17.49
CA ARG A 250 -50.40 9.83 17.78
C ARG A 250 -50.45 10.02 19.28
N ILE A 251 -50.58 11.27 19.70
CA ILE A 251 -50.79 11.63 21.10
C ILE A 251 -52.07 12.46 21.14
N ASN A 252 -52.97 12.07 22.04
CA ASN A 252 -54.16 12.85 22.32
C ASN A 252 -53.82 13.85 23.42
N ILE A 253 -53.90 15.15 23.11
CA ILE A 253 -53.70 16.22 24.08
C ILE A 253 -55.05 16.62 24.62
N ASN A 254 -55.32 16.20 25.85
CA ASN A 254 -56.52 16.58 26.59
C ASN A 254 -56.18 17.71 27.58
N GLU A 255 -57.20 18.34 28.17
CA GLU A 255 -57.04 19.43 29.15
C GLU A 255 -56.28 19.04 30.42
N SER A 256 -56.16 17.73 30.71
CA SER A 256 -55.42 17.18 31.84
C SER A 256 -53.91 17.04 31.60
N VAL A 257 -53.42 17.23 30.37
CA VAL A 257 -52.01 17.07 30.04
C VAL A 257 -51.20 18.26 30.57
N VAL A 258 -50.26 17.96 31.46
CA VAL A 258 -49.38 18.94 32.11
C VAL A 258 -47.93 18.81 31.64
N CYS A 259 -47.24 19.94 31.58
CA CYS A 259 -45.82 20.01 31.28
C CYS A 259 -44.99 19.32 32.36
N PHE A 260 -44.09 18.42 31.98
CA PHE A 260 -43.21 17.70 32.90
C PHE A 260 -42.32 18.64 33.74
N MET A 261 -41.92 19.77 33.14
CA MET A 261 -40.96 20.73 33.73
C MET A 261 -41.64 21.75 34.66
N CYS A 262 -42.71 22.42 34.21
CA CYS A 262 -43.35 23.51 34.94
C CYS A 262 -44.69 23.14 35.59
N LYS A 263 -45.18 21.91 35.34
CA LYS A 263 -46.44 21.35 35.84
C LYS A 263 -47.72 22.11 35.43
N LYS A 264 -47.62 23.11 34.54
CA LYS A 264 -48.78 23.83 33.96
C LYS A 264 -49.39 23.05 32.79
N ARG A 265 -50.68 23.26 32.53
CA ARG A 265 -51.41 22.63 31.41
C ARG A 265 -50.83 23.04 30.04
N ILE A 266 -50.82 22.13 29.07
CA ILE A 266 -50.28 22.38 27.71
C ILE A 266 -51.30 23.13 26.83
N MET A 267 -52.55 22.66 26.79
CA MET A 267 -53.63 23.21 25.95
C MET A 267 -53.15 23.43 24.49
N GLU A 268 -53.26 24.65 23.96
CA GLU A 268 -52.87 25.03 22.57
C GLU A 268 -51.39 25.42 22.43
N SER A 269 -50.60 25.35 23.51
CA SER A 269 -49.20 25.77 23.48
C SER A 269 -48.33 24.78 22.68
N ALA A 270 -47.35 25.29 21.94
CA ALA A 270 -46.33 24.46 21.30
C ALA A 270 -45.60 23.58 22.32
N PHE A 271 -45.46 22.29 22.01
CA PHE A 271 -44.96 21.27 22.93
C PHE A 271 -43.89 20.39 22.29
N VAL A 272 -43.19 19.65 23.14
CA VAL A 272 -42.16 18.66 22.78
C VAL A 272 -42.47 17.36 23.52
N ARG A 273 -42.41 16.24 22.80
CA ARG A 273 -42.51 14.89 23.37
C ARG A 273 -41.13 14.34 23.70
N HIS A 274 -40.97 13.76 24.88
CA HIS A 274 -39.76 13.06 25.30
C HIS A 274 -39.86 11.53 25.08
N ARG A 275 -38.74 10.82 25.28
CA ARG A 275 -38.63 9.36 25.05
C ARG A 275 -39.51 8.48 25.97
N PHE A 276 -40.01 9.01 27.08
CA PHE A 276 -40.87 8.29 28.04
C PHE A 276 -42.34 8.78 28.03
N ASP A 277 -42.81 9.29 26.89
CA ASP A 277 -44.16 9.87 26.72
C ASP A 277 -44.49 11.07 27.61
N SER A 278 -43.50 11.63 28.31
CA SER A 278 -43.67 12.92 28.98
C SER A 278 -43.68 14.05 27.96
N ILE A 279 -44.53 15.05 28.21
CA ILE A 279 -44.74 16.20 27.35
C ILE A 279 -44.28 17.45 28.10
N SER A 280 -43.57 18.33 27.41
CA SER A 280 -43.13 19.62 27.94
C SER A 280 -43.49 20.75 26.99
N HIS A 281 -43.72 21.96 27.50
CA HIS A 281 -43.77 23.13 26.64
C HIS A 281 -42.46 23.30 25.87
N PHE A 282 -42.53 23.73 24.62
CA PHE A 282 -41.35 23.99 23.79
C PHE A 282 -40.38 24.96 24.47
N PHE A 283 -40.91 26.03 25.08
CA PHE A 283 -40.11 27.01 25.82
C PHE A 283 -39.39 26.40 27.04
N CYS A 284 -40.09 25.60 27.85
CA CYS A 284 -39.50 24.94 29.01
C CYS A 284 -38.40 23.95 28.59
N HIS A 285 -38.59 23.27 27.47
CA HIS A 285 -37.59 22.37 26.92
C HIS A 285 -36.33 23.13 26.46
N ARG A 286 -36.50 24.23 25.72
CA ARG A 286 -35.39 25.07 25.25
C ARG A 286 -34.56 25.63 26.41
N GLN A 287 -35.23 26.18 27.42
CA GLN A 287 -34.55 26.72 28.60
C GLN A 287 -33.78 25.64 29.38
N ASN A 288 -34.26 24.40 29.38
CA ASN A 288 -33.55 23.28 30.01
C ASN A 288 -32.29 22.88 29.23
N ILE A 289 -32.36 22.82 27.90
CA ILE A 289 -31.19 22.53 27.04
C ILE A 289 -30.11 23.57 27.26
N GLU A 290 -30.46 24.86 27.23
CA GLU A 290 -29.50 25.96 27.46
C GLU A 290 -28.83 25.87 28.85
N ARG A 291 -29.59 25.47 29.88
CA ARG A 291 -29.04 25.24 31.24
C ARG A 291 -28.07 24.06 31.29
N ILE A 292 -28.40 22.95 30.62
CA ILE A 292 -27.53 21.76 30.57
C ILE A 292 -26.24 22.09 29.82
N GLN A 293 -26.34 22.79 28.71
CA GLN A 293 -25.17 23.15 27.89
C GLN A 293 -24.22 24.10 28.62
N LYS A 294 -24.75 25.06 29.39
CA LYS A 294 -23.93 25.91 30.28
C LYS A 294 -23.21 25.10 31.36
N LYS A 295 -23.85 24.07 31.94
CA LYS A 295 -23.21 23.18 32.92
C LYS A 295 -22.11 22.31 32.32
N ILE A 296 -22.31 21.81 31.10
CA ILE A 296 -21.29 21.02 30.38
C ILE A 296 -20.08 21.89 30.06
N ASN A 297 -20.30 23.11 29.57
CA ASN A 297 -19.21 24.04 29.28
C ASN A 297 -18.42 24.40 30.55
N ALA A 298 -19.11 24.70 31.65
CA ALA A 298 -18.45 24.95 32.93
C ALA A 298 -17.66 23.73 33.46
N PHE A 299 -18.13 22.51 33.20
CA PHE A 299 -17.41 21.28 33.57
C PHE A 299 -16.13 21.08 32.74
N ASN A 300 -16.19 21.37 31.44
CA ASN A 300 -15.04 21.24 30.53
C ASN A 300 -14.00 22.36 30.70
N GLU A 301 -14.38 23.52 31.26
CA GLU A 301 -13.44 24.61 31.60
C GLU A 301 -12.70 24.36 32.93
N HIS A 302 -13.17 23.40 33.75
CA HIS A 302 -12.59 23.02 35.04
C HIS A 302 -11.88 21.65 35.03
N SER A 303 -11.79 20.98 33.88
CA SER A 303 -11.01 19.75 33.66
C SER A 303 -9.81 20.04 32.76
#